data_AF-A0A9P9ANN7-F1
#
_entry.id   AF-A0A9P9ANN7-F1
#
_cell.length_a   1.000
_cell.length_b   1.000
_cell.length_c   1.000
_cell.angle_alpha   90.00
_cell.angle_beta   90.00
_cell.angle_gamma   90.00
#
_symmetry.space_group_name_H-M   'P 1'
#
loop_
_entity.id
_entity.type
_entity.pdbx_description
1 polymer ?
#
loop_
_entity_poly.entity_id
_entity_poly.type
_entity_poly.pdbx_seq_one_letter_code
_entity_poly.pdbx_strand_id
1 'polypeptide(L)'
;MAVSQNGRAHTAHVNMMTDTIIANLSADGLRIIMRSLLACHPEITASFERETRKHVAQGAAVALDTDLSGAELQGLKEIQQVTRCMLGSGLCFQSLPLLQKLAIQGMKTAKSSSESVIEEVHDFLVSVDGDIVQAMTAVQKTLFVVTGVRTMSVDERLPVKCLYEALLECEFSGEYIYSRGLDATASTLGITNPTIKQLQGTSANGGFGKLPPPPEARETFQLGVTRLPRIFSGLWQMSSPAWGAAPTSKMINQFSKYVQGGYTAFDMADHYGDAEIIFGRFRSLYPYKESIFAATKYCVFHPMTVSREAVRINISQRCQRLQQDRIDLLQFHWQNWNDAQYLDALRFISEDKRVGMIGLCNFDTEHLEKTIENKIPIYTNQVQFSLIDSRPTVKMGEICAQHNVRLLTYGTLCGGFLAHKWMNKPEPDIYDKSTTPSQRKYHGMIRSWGGWQLFQGLLHTLNAIAAKHDVSISNVATRWVLDFPYVGAVIVGARMGISEHTEENLAAFGWSLDSEDLADIERVLAKSKRMDMFETMGDCGREYRL
;
A
#
# COMPACT_ATOMS: atom_id res chain seq x y z
N MET A 1 -0.85 40.67 -42.95
CA MET A 1 -2.31 40.62 -42.72
C MET A 1 -2.82 39.26 -43.18
N ALA A 2 -3.21 38.41 -42.25
CA ALA A 2 -3.99 37.20 -42.52
C ALA A 2 -4.98 37.07 -41.36
N VAL A 3 -6.27 37.14 -41.68
CA VAL A 3 -7.38 37.14 -40.72
C VAL A 3 -7.80 35.68 -40.49
N SER A 4 -7.78 35.24 -39.23
CA SER A 4 -8.29 33.94 -38.79
C SER A 4 -9.80 34.01 -38.53
N GLN A 5 -10.54 33.03 -39.06
CA GLN A 5 -12.01 32.94 -39.09
C GLN A 5 -12.67 32.50 -37.77
N ASN A 6 -12.15 32.88 -36.60
CA ASN A 6 -12.90 32.71 -35.35
C ASN A 6 -12.68 33.93 -34.45
N GLY A 7 -13.71 34.79 -34.38
CA GLY A 7 -13.72 36.07 -33.70
C GLY A 7 -13.65 36.00 -32.17
N ARG A 8 -12.54 35.52 -31.62
CA ARG A 8 -12.07 35.89 -30.29
C ARG A 8 -10.70 36.53 -30.45
N ALA A 9 -10.54 37.74 -29.92
CA ALA A 9 -9.25 38.38 -29.84
C ALA A 9 -8.27 37.43 -29.14
N HIS A 10 -7.28 36.91 -29.86
CA HIS A 10 -6.13 36.29 -29.23
C HIS A 10 -5.44 37.39 -28.45
N THR A 11 -5.59 37.35 -27.14
CA THR A 11 -4.86 38.20 -26.23
C THR A 11 -3.37 37.81 -26.31
N ALA A 12 -2.68 38.30 -27.34
CA ALA A 12 -1.27 38.06 -27.61
C ALA A 12 -0.34 38.80 -26.61
N HIS A 13 -0.85 39.20 -25.45
CA HIS A 13 -0.16 39.90 -24.37
C HIS A 13 -0.48 39.29 -22.99
N VAL A 14 -0.66 37.98 -22.89
CA VAL A 14 -1.11 37.28 -21.66
C VAL A 14 -0.08 36.31 -21.09
N ASN A 15 1.14 36.24 -21.65
CA ASN A 15 2.21 35.44 -21.02
C ASN A 15 2.51 35.89 -19.58
N MET A 16 2.33 37.18 -19.26
CA MET A 16 2.51 37.67 -17.89
C MET A 16 1.40 37.28 -16.92
N MET A 17 0.19 36.89 -17.35
CA MET A 17 -0.88 36.57 -16.38
C MET A 17 -0.63 35.22 -15.70
N THR A 18 -0.17 34.21 -16.44
CA THR A 18 0.21 32.92 -15.84
C THR A 18 1.40 33.09 -14.89
N ASP A 19 2.41 33.86 -15.30
CA ASP A 19 3.56 34.18 -14.44
C ASP A 19 3.14 34.98 -13.20
N THR A 20 2.18 35.91 -13.33
CA THR A 20 1.61 36.64 -12.19
C THR A 20 0.91 35.68 -11.22
N ILE A 21 0.15 34.70 -11.73
CA ILE A 21 -0.48 33.66 -10.90
C ILE A 21 0.60 32.86 -10.18
N ILE A 22 1.63 32.37 -10.89
CA ILE A 22 2.70 31.56 -10.30
C ILE A 22 3.48 32.34 -9.24
N ALA A 23 3.81 33.61 -9.51
CA ALA A 23 4.60 34.45 -8.64
C ALA A 23 3.89 34.87 -7.35
N ASN A 24 2.54 34.92 -7.35
CA ASN A 24 1.75 35.39 -6.22
C ASN A 24 1.04 34.27 -5.45
N LEU A 25 0.90 33.08 -6.03
CA LEU A 25 0.39 31.92 -5.31
C LEU A 25 1.38 31.48 -4.23
N SER A 26 0.85 31.12 -3.06
CA SER A 26 1.65 30.46 -2.04
C SER A 26 2.17 29.10 -2.56
N ALA A 27 3.27 28.62 -1.98
CA ALA A 27 3.81 27.30 -2.33
C ALA A 27 2.76 26.18 -2.15
N ASP A 28 1.89 26.28 -1.15
CA ASP A 28 0.80 25.33 -0.94
C ASP A 28 -0.30 25.46 -1.99
N GLY A 29 -0.67 26.70 -2.37
CA GLY A 29 -1.60 26.95 -3.47
C GLY A 29 -1.10 26.35 -4.80
N LEU A 30 0.19 26.51 -5.10
CA LEU A 30 0.83 25.89 -6.27
C LEU A 30 0.78 24.37 -6.22
N ARG A 31 1.07 23.76 -5.06
CA ARG A 31 0.98 22.29 -4.88
C ARG A 31 -0.44 21.78 -5.09
N ILE A 32 -1.43 22.51 -4.56
CA ILE A 32 -2.85 22.16 -4.70
C ILE A 32 -3.26 22.19 -6.16
N ILE A 33 -2.96 23.29 -6.86
CA ILE A 33 -3.29 23.45 -8.28
C ILE A 33 -2.56 22.40 -9.12
N MET A 34 -1.27 22.15 -8.88
CA MET A 34 -0.52 21.13 -9.61
C MET A 34 -1.10 19.73 -9.42
N ARG A 35 -1.47 19.35 -8.18
CA ARG A 35 -2.14 18.07 -7.91
C ARG A 35 -3.48 17.97 -8.63
N SER A 36 -4.24 19.07 -8.65
CA SER A 36 -5.52 19.12 -9.37
C SER A 36 -5.34 19.01 -10.88
N LEU A 37 -4.33 19.67 -11.44
CA LEU A 37 -4.01 19.56 -12.87
C LEU A 37 -3.65 18.11 -13.22
N LEU A 38 -2.75 17.47 -12.47
CA LEU A 38 -2.35 16.08 -12.72
C LEU A 38 -3.52 15.09 -12.56
N ALA A 39 -4.46 15.36 -11.65
CA ALA A 39 -5.64 14.52 -11.44
C ALA A 39 -6.67 14.68 -12.57
N CYS A 40 -6.90 15.90 -13.06
CA CYS A 40 -7.88 16.19 -14.10
C CYS A 40 -7.34 15.99 -15.52
N HIS A 41 -6.03 16.05 -15.70
CA HIS A 41 -5.32 16.01 -16.98
C HIS A 41 -4.17 14.99 -16.92
N PRO A 42 -4.44 13.68 -16.89
CA PRO A 42 -3.38 12.66 -16.78
C PRO A 42 -2.30 12.77 -17.87
N GLU A 43 -2.64 13.29 -19.05
CA GLU A 43 -1.76 13.49 -20.20
C GLU A 43 -0.56 14.42 -19.90
N ILE A 44 -0.68 15.32 -18.93
CA ILE A 44 0.42 16.23 -18.57
C ILE A 44 1.45 15.58 -17.64
N THR A 45 1.13 14.44 -17.02
CA THR A 45 1.98 13.77 -16.02
C THR A 45 3.38 13.49 -16.54
N ALA A 46 3.49 12.88 -17.73
CA ALA A 46 4.79 12.55 -18.32
C ALA A 46 5.63 13.80 -18.63
N SER A 47 4.97 14.91 -18.99
CA SER A 47 5.65 16.19 -19.21
C SER A 47 6.11 16.83 -17.91
N PHE A 48 5.27 16.82 -16.86
CA PHE A 48 5.64 17.28 -15.53
C PHE A 48 6.83 16.51 -14.97
N GLU A 49 6.82 15.18 -15.05
CA GLU A 49 7.94 14.33 -14.61
C GLU A 49 9.22 14.63 -15.40
N ARG A 50 9.11 14.83 -16.73
CA ARG A 50 10.26 15.15 -17.58
C ARG A 50 10.89 16.50 -17.23
N GLU A 51 10.08 17.54 -17.05
CA GLU A 51 10.60 18.86 -16.66
C GLU A 51 11.16 18.83 -15.22
N THR A 52 10.54 18.05 -14.33
CA THR A 52 11.08 17.79 -12.98
C THR A 52 12.45 17.13 -13.05
N ARG A 53 12.64 16.09 -13.89
CA ARG A 53 13.97 15.46 -14.10
C ARG A 53 15.03 16.48 -14.51
N LYS A 54 14.71 17.38 -15.45
CA LYS A 54 15.64 18.42 -15.92
C LYS A 54 16.01 19.40 -14.81
N HIS A 55 15.02 19.85 -14.04
CA HIS A 55 15.24 20.77 -12.92
C HIS A 55 16.10 20.13 -11.82
N VAL A 56 15.75 18.90 -11.43
CA VAL A 56 16.41 18.18 -10.34
C VAL A 56 17.84 17.76 -10.72
N ALA A 57 18.14 17.53 -12.00
CA ALA A 57 19.49 17.17 -12.44
C ALA A 57 20.55 18.22 -12.03
N GLN A 58 20.21 19.51 -12.05
CA GLN A 58 21.11 20.58 -11.59
C GLN A 58 21.29 20.56 -10.07
N GLY A 59 20.20 20.43 -9.31
CA GLY A 59 20.24 20.35 -7.85
C GLY A 59 20.90 19.07 -7.31
N ALA A 60 20.79 17.96 -8.03
CA ALA A 60 21.40 16.69 -7.68
C ALA A 60 22.93 16.74 -7.78
N ALA A 61 23.48 17.38 -8.81
CA ALA A 61 24.93 17.60 -8.93
C ALA A 61 25.45 18.43 -7.74
N VAL A 62 24.78 19.54 -7.43
CA VAL A 62 25.12 20.37 -6.26
C VAL A 62 25.02 19.57 -4.95
N ALA A 63 23.95 18.80 -4.75
CA ALA A 63 23.76 17.97 -3.56
C ALA A 63 24.85 16.89 -3.42
N LEU A 64 25.32 16.31 -4.52
CA LEU A 64 26.42 15.34 -4.53
C LEU A 64 27.76 16.00 -4.18
N ASP A 65 28.02 17.19 -4.69
CA ASP A 65 29.29 17.93 -4.48
C ASP A 65 29.35 18.67 -3.13
N THR A 66 28.20 18.93 -2.49
CA THR A 66 28.12 19.65 -1.21
C THR A 66 28.85 18.87 -0.11
N ASP A 67 29.88 19.45 0.51
CA ASP A 67 30.47 18.81 1.70
C ASP A 67 29.46 18.86 2.86
N LEU A 68 29.17 17.69 3.42
CA LEU A 68 28.24 17.53 4.54
C LEU A 68 28.98 17.22 5.85
N SER A 69 30.31 17.34 5.87
CA SER A 69 31.09 17.23 7.09
C SER A 69 30.62 18.31 8.09
N GLY A 70 29.91 17.89 9.15
CA GLY A 70 29.31 18.80 10.13
C GLY A 70 28.01 19.49 9.70
N ALA A 71 27.33 19.00 8.65
CA ALA A 71 26.05 19.54 8.23
C ALA A 71 24.96 19.43 9.32
N GLU A 72 24.20 20.50 9.51
CA GLU A 72 23.01 20.49 10.36
C GLU A 72 21.91 19.62 9.75
N LEU A 73 21.03 19.06 10.61
CA LEU A 73 19.92 18.19 10.21
C LEU A 73 19.05 18.79 9.10
N GLN A 74 18.92 20.12 9.06
CA GLN A 74 18.17 20.83 8.03
C GLN A 74 18.78 20.65 6.62
N GLY A 75 20.11 20.70 6.48
CA GLY A 75 20.77 20.47 5.19
C GLY A 75 20.59 19.03 4.70
N LEU A 76 20.56 18.05 5.62
CA LEU A 76 20.26 16.66 5.29
C LEU A 76 18.81 16.49 4.80
N LYS A 77 17.85 17.19 5.40
CA LYS A 77 16.44 17.18 4.96
C LYS A 77 16.26 17.76 3.56
N GLU A 78 17.01 18.80 3.21
CA GLU A 78 16.98 19.40 1.86
C GLU A 78 17.49 18.41 0.79
N ILE A 79 18.58 17.69 1.08
CA ILE A 79 19.09 16.64 0.19
C ILE A 79 18.11 15.47 0.09
N GLN A 80 17.45 15.09 1.19
CA GLN A 80 16.39 14.08 1.16
C GLN A 80 15.22 14.51 0.26
N GLN A 81 14.84 15.79 0.25
CA GLN A 81 13.81 16.30 -0.65
C GLN A 81 14.23 16.19 -2.13
N VAL A 82 15.47 16.58 -2.47
CA VAL A 82 16.02 16.42 -3.82
C VAL A 82 15.99 14.94 -4.23
N THR A 83 16.42 14.05 -3.33
CA THR A 83 16.45 12.60 -3.56
C THR A 83 15.05 12.05 -3.82
N ARG A 84 14.04 12.48 -3.04
CA ARG A 84 12.63 12.10 -3.26
C ARG A 84 12.10 12.60 -4.61
N CYS A 85 12.49 13.80 -5.04
CA CYS A 85 12.14 14.30 -6.37
C CYS A 85 12.80 13.47 -7.48
N MET A 86 14.06 13.04 -7.31
CA MET A 86 14.73 12.11 -8.24
C MET A 86 13.97 10.78 -8.35
N LEU A 87 13.65 10.16 -7.21
CA LEU A 87 12.90 8.91 -7.13
C LEU A 87 11.53 9.04 -7.81
N GLY A 88 10.76 10.07 -7.46
CA GLY A 88 9.44 10.34 -8.03
C GLY A 88 9.46 10.64 -9.53
N SER A 89 10.62 11.02 -10.07
CA SER A 89 10.80 11.32 -11.49
C SER A 89 11.47 10.18 -12.27
N GLY A 90 11.61 8.99 -11.68
CA GLY A 90 12.15 7.79 -12.34
C GLY A 90 13.68 7.69 -12.35
N LEU A 91 14.40 8.58 -11.66
CA LEU A 91 15.88 8.58 -11.57
C LEU A 91 16.37 7.67 -10.41
N CYS A 92 15.88 6.43 -10.36
CA CYS A 92 16.10 5.55 -9.21
C CYS A 92 17.58 5.21 -8.98
N PHE A 93 18.34 4.78 -9.99
CA PHE A 93 19.77 4.50 -9.86
C PHE A 93 20.58 5.75 -9.51
N GLN A 94 20.27 6.89 -10.14
CA GLN A 94 20.99 8.14 -9.90
C GLN A 94 20.75 8.71 -8.49
N SER A 95 19.64 8.32 -7.84
CA SER A 95 19.35 8.73 -6.46
C SER A 95 20.14 7.96 -5.40
N LEU A 96 20.65 6.77 -5.73
CA LEU A 96 21.30 5.88 -4.75
C LEU A 96 22.56 6.48 -4.11
N PRO A 97 23.45 7.20 -4.84
CA PRO A 97 24.59 7.87 -4.20
C PRO A 97 24.18 8.95 -3.19
N LEU A 98 23.07 9.66 -3.42
CA LEU A 98 22.54 10.62 -2.44
C LEU A 98 21.99 9.88 -1.21
N LEU A 99 21.26 8.77 -1.38
CA LEU A 99 20.81 7.95 -0.26
C LEU A 99 21.98 7.40 0.56
N GLN A 100 23.06 6.96 -0.10
CA GLN A 100 24.29 6.52 0.56
C GLN A 100 24.88 7.66 1.40
N LYS A 101 24.97 8.86 0.83
CA LYS A 101 25.47 10.06 1.50
C LYS A 101 24.61 10.43 2.72
N LEU A 102 23.28 10.42 2.56
CA LEU A 102 22.33 10.67 3.64
C LEU A 102 22.47 9.64 4.77
N ALA A 103 22.64 8.36 4.45
CA ALA A 103 22.81 7.30 5.44
C ALA A 103 24.09 7.52 6.28
N ILE A 104 25.23 7.72 5.63
CA ILE A 104 26.52 7.90 6.30
C ILE A 104 26.51 9.17 7.17
N GLN A 105 26.05 10.30 6.62
CA GLN A 105 26.08 11.58 7.33
C GLN A 105 25.01 11.66 8.41
N GLY A 106 23.83 11.07 8.17
CA GLY A 106 22.80 10.90 9.19
C GLY A 106 23.33 10.15 10.42
N MET A 107 24.05 9.04 10.21
CA MET A 107 24.64 8.30 11.32
C MET A 107 25.74 9.07 12.06
N LYS A 108 26.58 9.82 11.34
CA LYS A 108 27.57 10.69 11.98
C LYS A 108 26.89 11.75 12.86
N THR A 109 25.83 12.36 12.34
CA THR A 109 25.01 13.34 13.07
C THR A 109 24.41 12.72 14.32
N ALA A 110 23.83 11.51 14.22
CA ALA A 110 23.28 10.80 15.38
C ALA A 110 24.34 10.52 16.46
N LYS A 111 25.56 10.13 16.07
CA LYS A 111 26.68 9.87 16.99
C LYS A 111 27.19 11.12 17.71
N SER A 112 27.02 12.31 17.11
CA SER A 112 27.47 13.59 17.68
C SER A 112 26.35 14.44 18.29
N SER A 113 25.10 13.99 18.23
CA SER A 113 23.94 14.77 18.69
C SER A 113 23.81 14.75 20.21
N SER A 114 23.34 15.86 20.79
CA SER A 114 22.90 15.92 22.19
C SER A 114 21.58 15.19 22.38
N GLU A 115 21.27 14.81 23.63
CA GLU A 115 20.00 14.14 23.99
C GLU A 115 18.75 14.93 23.54
N SER A 116 18.84 16.25 23.44
CA SER A 116 17.71 17.13 23.08
C SER A 116 17.28 17.05 21.60
N VAL A 117 18.12 16.53 20.69
CA VAL A 117 17.84 16.48 19.23
C VAL A 117 17.86 15.03 18.70
N ILE A 118 18.19 14.06 19.56
CA ILE A 118 18.40 12.66 19.16
C ILE A 118 17.13 12.03 18.56
N GLU A 119 15.95 12.40 19.05
CA GLU A 119 14.67 11.88 18.55
C GLU A 119 14.38 12.39 17.12
N GLU A 120 14.62 13.67 16.85
CA GLU A 120 14.42 14.26 15.53
C GLU A 120 15.40 13.68 14.50
N VAL A 121 16.66 13.45 14.92
CA VAL A 121 17.66 12.76 14.09
C VAL A 121 17.24 11.32 13.85
N HIS A 122 16.79 10.60 14.88
CA HIS A 122 16.32 9.22 14.74
C HIS A 122 15.15 9.10 13.75
N ASP A 123 14.14 9.97 13.85
CA ASP A 123 13.01 10.01 12.92
C ASP A 123 13.46 10.31 11.48
N PHE A 124 14.45 11.19 11.33
CA PHE A 124 15.08 11.44 10.03
C PHE A 124 15.76 10.18 9.47
N LEU A 125 16.55 9.44 10.28
CA LEU A 125 17.19 8.21 9.82
C LEU A 125 16.16 7.15 9.42
N VAL A 126 15.09 6.98 10.21
CA VAL A 126 13.97 6.07 9.90
C VAL A 126 13.27 6.47 8.60
N SER A 127 13.10 7.77 8.36
CA SER A 127 12.56 8.30 7.10
C SER A 127 13.49 7.98 5.91
N VAL A 128 14.80 8.14 6.06
CA VAL A 128 15.79 7.77 5.04
C VAL A 128 15.78 6.26 4.77
N ASP A 129 15.64 5.42 5.80
CA ASP A 129 15.52 3.96 5.63
C ASP A 129 14.31 3.60 4.75
N GLY A 130 13.18 4.25 5.00
CA GLY A 130 11.99 4.13 4.17
C GLY A 130 12.20 4.59 2.72
N ASP A 131 12.96 5.67 2.50
CA ASP A 131 13.29 6.14 1.15
C ASP A 131 14.20 5.14 0.41
N ILE A 132 15.12 4.46 1.11
CA ILE A 132 15.95 3.38 0.55
C ILE A 132 15.09 2.20 0.12
N VAL A 133 14.13 1.76 0.94
CA VAL A 133 13.17 0.70 0.57
C VAL A 133 12.39 1.09 -0.69
N GLN A 134 11.92 2.34 -0.76
CA GLN A 134 11.22 2.85 -1.94
C GLN A 134 12.11 2.87 -3.18
N ALA A 135 13.39 3.25 -3.03
CA ALA A 135 14.37 3.24 -4.10
C ALA A 135 14.63 1.83 -4.63
N MET A 136 14.79 0.83 -3.75
CA MET A 136 14.97 -0.57 -4.15
C MET A 136 13.74 -1.13 -4.86
N THR A 137 12.54 -0.75 -4.40
CA THR A 137 11.28 -1.09 -5.08
C THR A 137 11.24 -0.50 -6.50
N ALA A 138 11.67 0.76 -6.66
CA ALA A 138 11.74 1.41 -7.97
C ALA A 138 12.80 0.75 -8.88
N VAL A 139 13.99 0.43 -8.35
CA VAL A 139 15.04 -0.30 -9.08
C VAL A 139 14.49 -1.62 -9.61
N GLN A 140 13.87 -2.44 -8.76
CA GLN A 140 13.27 -3.72 -9.19
C GLN A 140 12.25 -3.52 -10.31
N LYS A 141 11.44 -2.46 -10.25
CA LYS A 141 10.47 -2.15 -11.32
C LYS A 141 11.14 -1.85 -12.66
N THR A 142 12.31 -1.21 -12.68
CA THR A 142 13.04 -0.93 -13.93
C THR A 142 13.66 -2.18 -14.58
N LEU A 143 13.69 -3.30 -13.85
CA LEU A 143 14.19 -4.58 -14.34
C LEU A 143 13.10 -5.43 -15.01
N PHE A 144 11.83 -5.01 -14.93
CA PHE A 144 10.76 -5.71 -15.66
C PHE A 144 10.91 -5.50 -17.16
N VAL A 145 10.83 -6.61 -17.88
CA VAL A 145 10.79 -6.68 -19.34
C VAL A 145 9.62 -7.58 -19.74
N VAL A 146 9.22 -7.54 -21.01
CA VAL A 146 8.08 -8.34 -21.51
C VAL A 146 8.25 -9.83 -21.18
N THR A 147 9.48 -10.36 -21.21
CA THR A 147 9.77 -11.78 -20.95
C THR A 147 10.02 -12.13 -19.47
N GLY A 148 9.86 -11.18 -18.53
CA GLY A 148 10.06 -11.41 -17.09
C GLY A 148 10.92 -10.32 -16.45
N VAL A 149 12.00 -10.72 -15.77
CA VAL A 149 12.91 -9.80 -15.07
C VAL A 149 14.32 -9.96 -15.65
N ARG A 150 14.91 -8.88 -16.13
CA ARG A 150 16.31 -8.88 -16.58
C ARG A 150 17.26 -8.74 -15.39
N THR A 151 18.50 -9.17 -15.57
CA THR A 151 19.57 -8.85 -14.61
C THR A 151 19.99 -7.39 -14.73
N MET A 152 20.47 -6.82 -13.62
CA MET A 152 21.17 -5.53 -13.62
C MET A 152 22.47 -5.62 -14.43
N SER A 153 22.81 -4.55 -15.15
CA SER A 153 24.15 -4.38 -15.72
C SER A 153 25.19 -4.16 -14.60
N VAL A 154 26.48 -4.17 -14.95
CA VAL A 154 27.55 -3.87 -13.99
C VAL A 154 27.39 -2.46 -13.42
N ASP A 155 27.08 -1.48 -14.28
CA ASP A 155 26.91 -0.08 -13.89
C ASP A 155 25.66 0.15 -13.04
N GLU A 156 24.59 -0.61 -13.27
CA GLU A 156 23.37 -0.57 -12.44
C GLU A 156 23.58 -1.25 -11.09
N ARG A 157 24.36 -2.34 -11.06
CA ARG A 157 24.62 -3.10 -9.83
C ARG A 157 25.55 -2.37 -8.87
N LEU A 158 26.51 -1.59 -9.39
CA LEU A 158 27.51 -0.86 -8.60
C LEU A 158 26.89 0.07 -7.54
N PRO A 159 26.00 1.02 -7.87
CA PRO A 159 25.44 1.93 -6.87
C PRO A 159 24.56 1.21 -5.83
N VAL A 160 23.89 0.11 -6.19
CA VAL A 160 23.14 -0.72 -5.23
C VAL A 160 24.11 -1.38 -4.24
N LYS A 161 25.24 -1.89 -4.73
CA LYS A 161 26.30 -2.50 -3.91
C LYS A 161 26.95 -1.48 -2.97
N CYS A 162 27.32 -0.30 -3.47
CA CYS A 162 27.91 0.76 -2.65
C CYS A 162 26.96 1.23 -1.55
N LEU A 163 25.66 1.34 -1.84
CA LEU A 163 24.65 1.63 -0.83
C LEU A 163 24.59 0.51 0.21
N TYR A 164 24.48 -0.76 -0.21
CA TYR A 164 24.48 -1.90 0.71
C TYR A 164 25.69 -1.92 1.66
N GLU A 165 26.90 -1.72 1.13
CA GLU A 165 28.14 -1.68 1.92
C GLU A 165 28.14 -0.52 2.93
N ALA A 166 27.67 0.67 2.53
CA ALA A 166 27.55 1.80 3.45
C ALA A 166 26.54 1.54 4.58
N LEU A 167 25.41 0.87 4.28
CA LEU A 167 24.42 0.52 5.30
C LEU A 167 24.96 -0.50 6.31
N LEU A 168 25.85 -1.41 5.90
CA LEU A 168 26.54 -2.33 6.81
C LEU A 168 27.42 -1.59 7.82
N GLU A 169 28.09 -0.52 7.40
CA GLU A 169 28.94 0.30 8.27
C GLU A 169 28.14 1.22 9.21
N CYS A 170 26.84 1.36 8.97
CA CYS A 170 25.93 2.17 9.79
C CYS A 170 25.43 1.45 11.06
N GLU A 171 26.07 0.35 11.49
CA GLU A 171 25.79 -0.28 12.78
C GLU A 171 26.10 0.68 13.93
N PHE A 172 25.19 0.76 14.90
CA PHE A 172 25.42 1.54 16.11
C PHE A 172 24.88 0.80 17.33
N SER A 173 25.74 0.57 18.33
CA SER A 173 25.39 -0.09 19.59
C SER A 173 24.67 -1.45 19.44
N GLY A 174 24.99 -2.20 18.37
CA GLY A 174 24.38 -3.50 18.10
C GLY A 174 22.98 -3.44 17.46
N GLU A 175 22.57 -2.27 16.94
CA GLU A 175 21.35 -2.11 16.14
C GLU A 175 21.67 -1.52 14.76
N TYR A 176 21.02 -2.05 13.72
CA TYR A 176 21.04 -1.44 12.38
C TYR A 176 19.81 -0.56 12.20
N ILE A 177 19.99 0.76 12.34
CA ILE A 177 18.92 1.75 12.10
C ILE A 177 18.37 1.61 10.67
N TYR A 178 19.25 1.33 9.69
CA TYR A 178 18.88 1.09 8.30
C TYR A 178 18.59 -0.39 7.96
N SER A 179 18.07 -1.14 8.92
CA SER A 179 17.85 -2.59 8.73
C SER A 179 16.91 -2.91 7.57
N ARG A 180 15.89 -2.07 7.30
CA ARG A 180 14.94 -2.30 6.20
C ARG A 180 15.60 -2.07 4.85
N GLY A 181 16.33 -0.98 4.72
CA GLY A 181 17.10 -0.65 3.52
C GLY A 181 18.20 -1.67 3.25
N LEU A 182 18.85 -2.18 4.30
CA LEU A 182 19.84 -3.26 4.18
C LEU A 182 19.20 -4.56 3.69
N ASP A 183 18.05 -4.95 4.24
CA ASP A 183 17.28 -6.13 3.77
C ASP A 183 16.82 -5.96 2.31
N ALA A 184 16.32 -4.78 1.94
CA ALA A 184 15.85 -4.48 0.59
C ALA A 184 16.99 -4.46 -0.47
N THR A 185 18.14 -3.87 -0.12
CA THR A 185 19.33 -3.86 -0.99
C THR A 185 19.94 -5.25 -1.12
N ALA A 186 20.03 -6.03 -0.03
CA ALA A 186 20.48 -7.41 -0.07
C ALA A 186 19.59 -8.29 -0.96
N SER A 187 18.26 -8.17 -0.81
CA SER A 187 17.29 -8.88 -1.64
C SER A 187 17.45 -8.52 -3.12
N THR A 188 17.65 -7.24 -3.43
CA THR A 188 17.86 -6.75 -4.81
C THR A 188 19.17 -7.25 -5.42
N LEU A 189 20.22 -7.42 -4.61
CA LEU A 189 21.52 -7.95 -5.03
C LEU A 189 21.56 -9.48 -5.12
N GLY A 190 20.56 -10.18 -4.56
CA GLY A 190 20.53 -11.64 -4.46
C GLY A 190 21.53 -12.20 -3.44
N ILE A 191 21.83 -11.43 -2.38
CA ILE A 191 22.80 -11.81 -1.33
C ILE A 191 22.09 -12.04 0.00
N THR A 192 22.71 -12.85 0.88
CA THR A 192 22.18 -13.13 2.22
C THR A 192 22.62 -12.06 3.20
N ASN A 193 21.69 -11.56 4.03
CA ASN A 193 21.94 -10.45 4.97
C ASN A 193 22.47 -10.93 6.34
N PRO A 194 23.50 -10.29 6.94
CA PRO A 194 23.93 -10.54 8.32
C PRO A 194 22.89 -10.21 9.42
N THR A 195 21.91 -9.33 9.18
CA THR A 195 20.92 -8.84 10.19
C THR A 195 20.05 -9.94 10.81
N ILE A 196 19.91 -11.10 10.15
CA ILE A 196 19.14 -12.24 10.67
C ILE A 196 19.63 -12.65 12.07
N LYS A 197 20.94 -12.50 12.35
CA LYS A 197 21.54 -12.84 13.65
C LYS A 197 21.16 -11.89 14.80
N GLN A 198 20.97 -10.59 14.55
CA GLN A 198 20.60 -9.63 15.61
C GLN A 198 19.21 -9.91 16.20
N LEU A 199 18.26 -10.38 15.38
CA LEU A 199 16.94 -10.76 15.89
C LEU A 199 16.90 -12.11 16.60
N GLN A 200 17.78 -13.03 16.21
CA GLN A 200 17.99 -14.27 16.97
C GLN A 200 18.55 -13.94 18.37
N GLY A 201 19.39 -12.91 18.50
CA GLY A 201 19.89 -12.40 19.78
C GLY A 201 18.83 -11.72 20.65
N THR A 202 17.92 -10.92 20.07
CA THR A 202 16.76 -10.36 20.80
C THR A 202 15.76 -11.45 21.20
N SER A 203 15.61 -12.52 20.40
CA SER A 203 14.87 -13.73 20.79
C SER A 203 15.55 -14.46 21.98
N ALA A 204 16.89 -14.53 21.99
CA ALA A 204 17.67 -15.17 23.05
C ALA A 204 17.66 -14.39 24.39
N ASN A 205 17.54 -13.06 24.36
CA ASN A 205 17.43 -12.19 25.55
C ASN A 205 15.96 -11.88 25.95
N GLY A 206 14.97 -12.60 25.42
CA GLY A 206 13.57 -12.58 25.90
C GLY A 206 12.47 -12.29 24.87
N GLY A 207 12.77 -12.15 23.57
CA GLY A 207 11.89 -11.49 22.60
C GLY A 207 10.70 -12.26 22.01
N PHE A 208 10.69 -13.59 22.02
CA PHE A 208 9.54 -14.37 21.49
C PHE A 208 9.31 -15.71 22.18
N GLY A 209 10.36 -16.38 22.66
CA GLY A 209 10.30 -17.76 23.17
C GLY A 209 9.44 -18.01 24.42
N LYS A 210 8.81 -16.98 25.00
CA LYS A 210 7.90 -17.08 26.17
C LYS A 210 6.47 -16.61 25.87
N LEU A 211 6.13 -16.27 24.63
CA LEU A 211 4.76 -15.86 24.31
C LEU A 211 3.80 -17.05 24.48
N PRO A 212 2.56 -16.82 24.96
CA PRO A 212 1.52 -17.84 24.93
C PRO A 212 0.99 -18.03 23.50
N PRO A 213 0.27 -19.14 23.22
CA PRO A 213 -0.44 -19.29 21.95
C PRO A 213 -1.39 -18.11 21.72
N PRO A 214 -1.53 -17.62 20.47
CA PRO A 214 -2.49 -16.56 20.20
C PRO A 214 -3.92 -17.01 20.53
N PRO A 215 -4.79 -16.09 20.96
CA PRO A 215 -6.19 -16.42 21.21
C PRO A 215 -6.89 -16.84 19.93
N GLU A 216 -7.96 -17.63 20.07
CA GLU A 216 -8.82 -17.92 18.93
C GLU A 216 -9.47 -16.65 18.39
N ALA A 217 -9.60 -16.58 17.06
CA ALA A 217 -10.29 -15.48 16.41
C ALA A 217 -11.77 -15.43 16.83
N ARG A 218 -12.26 -14.25 17.21
CA ARG A 218 -13.63 -14.04 17.72
C ARG A 218 -14.71 -14.46 16.71
N GLU A 219 -14.52 -14.12 15.44
CA GLU A 219 -15.34 -14.61 14.33
C GLU A 219 -14.44 -15.19 13.23
N THR A 220 -14.90 -16.27 12.61
CA THR A 220 -14.17 -16.97 11.55
C THR A 220 -15.05 -17.31 10.35
N PHE A 221 -14.42 -17.60 9.22
CA PHE A 221 -15.07 -18.19 8.06
C PHE A 221 -14.27 -19.40 7.56
N GLN A 222 -14.93 -20.29 6.83
CA GLN A 222 -14.30 -21.46 6.22
C GLN A 222 -13.80 -21.10 4.81
N LEU A 223 -12.51 -21.37 4.56
CA LEU A 223 -11.88 -21.26 3.24
C LEU A 223 -11.21 -22.59 2.89
N GLY A 224 -11.86 -23.38 2.03
CA GLY A 224 -11.46 -24.76 1.79
C GLY A 224 -11.53 -25.58 3.08
N VAL A 225 -10.39 -26.15 3.50
CA VAL A 225 -10.27 -26.89 4.79
C VAL A 225 -9.78 -26.01 5.95
N THR A 226 -9.45 -24.76 5.69
CA THR A 226 -8.87 -23.84 6.69
C THR A 226 -9.94 -22.92 7.28
N ARG A 227 -9.92 -22.75 8.60
CA ARG A 227 -10.73 -21.76 9.32
C ARG A 227 -9.91 -20.49 9.52
N LEU A 228 -10.39 -19.35 9.04
CA LEU A 228 -9.65 -18.08 9.03
C LEU A 228 -10.42 -16.97 9.75
N PRO A 229 -9.73 -15.99 10.39
CA PRO A 229 -10.38 -14.85 11.02
C PRO A 229 -11.10 -13.98 9.98
N ARG A 230 -12.19 -13.32 10.37
CA ARG A 230 -12.94 -12.41 9.47
C ARG A 230 -12.35 -11.01 9.34
N ILE A 231 -11.23 -10.72 10.00
CA ILE A 231 -10.42 -9.51 9.78
C ILE A 231 -9.00 -9.92 9.41
N PHE A 232 -8.51 -9.37 8.29
CA PHE A 232 -7.13 -9.50 7.83
C PHE A 232 -6.40 -8.17 8.03
N SER A 233 -5.15 -8.22 8.49
CA SER A 233 -4.30 -7.03 8.63
C SER A 233 -3.62 -6.71 7.31
N GLY A 234 -4.04 -5.62 6.65
CA GLY A 234 -3.48 -5.18 5.37
C GLY A 234 -2.20 -4.35 5.53
N LEU A 235 -1.11 -4.79 4.89
CA LEU A 235 0.23 -4.18 4.99
C LEU A 235 0.55 -3.15 3.90
N TRP A 236 -0.44 -2.73 3.11
CA TRP A 236 -0.29 -1.74 2.04
C TRP A 236 0.35 -0.40 2.46
N GLN A 237 0.27 -0.02 3.73
CA GLN A 237 0.86 1.21 4.28
C GLN A 237 2.38 1.10 4.45
N MET A 238 2.96 -0.11 4.32
CA MET A 238 4.41 -0.30 4.25
C MET A 238 4.98 0.00 2.85
N SER A 239 4.13 0.25 1.85
CA SER A 239 4.55 0.51 0.45
C SER A 239 5.32 1.81 0.24
N SER A 240 5.20 2.78 1.15
CA SER A 240 5.82 4.09 1.00
C SER A 240 5.95 4.83 2.33
N PRO A 241 7.03 5.60 2.55
CA PRO A 241 7.16 6.53 3.68
C PRO A 241 6.07 7.59 3.75
N ALA A 242 5.29 7.80 2.68
CA ALA A 242 4.13 8.69 2.68
C ALA A 242 3.05 8.29 3.70
N TRP A 243 3.10 7.06 4.20
CA TRP A 243 2.24 6.52 5.26
C TRP A 243 2.88 6.56 6.65
N GLY A 244 4.09 7.10 6.75
CA GLY A 244 5.00 7.02 7.87
C GLY A 244 6.02 5.89 7.71
N ALA A 245 7.07 5.92 8.53
CA ALA A 245 8.08 4.89 8.61
C ALA A 245 8.35 4.56 10.08
N ALA A 246 8.80 3.34 10.35
CA ALA A 246 9.18 2.89 11.69
C ALA A 246 10.40 1.97 11.60
N PRO A 247 11.20 1.86 12.68
CA PRO A 247 12.26 0.87 12.77
C PRO A 247 11.73 -0.57 12.71
N THR A 248 12.53 -1.49 12.16
CA THR A 248 12.19 -2.92 12.07
C THR A 248 11.81 -3.53 13.43
N SER A 249 12.52 -3.19 14.51
CA SER A 249 12.23 -3.68 15.86
C SER A 249 10.81 -3.31 16.31
N LYS A 250 10.40 -2.06 16.08
CA LYS A 250 9.06 -1.56 16.42
C LYS A 250 7.98 -2.24 15.57
N MET A 251 8.24 -2.47 14.28
CA MET A 251 7.34 -3.21 13.40
C MET A 251 7.15 -4.67 13.87
N ILE A 252 8.26 -5.37 14.17
CA ILE A 252 8.24 -6.76 14.64
C ILE A 252 7.52 -6.90 15.98
N ASN A 253 7.76 -5.98 16.91
CA ASN A 253 7.04 -5.94 18.17
C ASN A 253 5.53 -5.70 17.97
N GLN A 254 5.15 -4.84 17.01
CA GLN A 254 3.73 -4.61 16.72
C GLN A 254 3.08 -5.82 16.04
N PHE A 255 3.76 -6.51 15.13
CA PHE A 255 3.26 -7.79 14.61
C PHE A 255 3.00 -8.80 15.73
N SER A 256 3.91 -8.90 16.69
CA SER A 256 3.73 -9.76 17.88
C SER A 256 2.47 -9.41 18.65
N LYS A 257 2.26 -8.12 18.94
CA LYS A 257 1.06 -7.61 19.63
C LYS A 257 -0.22 -7.91 18.86
N TYR A 258 -0.21 -7.72 17.54
CA TYR A 258 -1.35 -8.05 16.68
C TYR A 258 -1.73 -9.53 16.81
N VAL A 259 -0.75 -10.43 16.66
CA VAL A 259 -1.00 -11.87 16.77
C VAL A 259 -1.51 -12.23 18.17
N GLN A 260 -0.95 -11.66 19.22
CA GLN A 260 -1.42 -11.84 20.60
C GLN A 260 -2.82 -11.25 20.86
N GLY A 261 -3.23 -10.24 20.10
CA GLY A 261 -4.59 -9.71 20.09
C GLY A 261 -5.58 -10.51 19.23
N GLY A 262 -5.16 -11.62 18.61
CA GLY A 262 -6.02 -12.47 17.76
C GLY A 262 -6.02 -12.10 16.28
N TYR A 263 -5.16 -11.17 15.84
CA TYR A 263 -4.93 -10.88 14.42
C TYR A 263 -3.94 -11.87 13.83
N THR A 264 -4.45 -13.00 13.35
CA THR A 264 -3.64 -14.10 12.83
C THR A 264 -3.62 -14.20 11.30
N ALA A 265 -4.29 -13.31 10.58
CA ALA A 265 -4.25 -13.25 9.11
C ALA A 265 -3.73 -11.90 8.59
N PHE A 266 -2.81 -11.95 7.63
CA PHE A 266 -2.15 -10.77 7.06
C PHE A 266 -2.26 -10.76 5.54
N ASP A 267 -2.53 -9.58 4.97
CA ASP A 267 -2.58 -9.35 3.53
C ASP A 267 -1.45 -8.40 3.10
N MET A 268 -0.70 -8.78 2.07
CA MET A 268 0.41 -8.01 1.51
C MET A 268 0.50 -8.19 -0.01
N ALA A 269 1.53 -7.65 -0.66
CA ALA A 269 1.75 -7.76 -2.10
C ALA A 269 3.23 -7.60 -2.46
N ASP A 270 3.61 -8.12 -3.62
CA ASP A 270 4.94 -8.02 -4.22
C ASP A 270 5.46 -6.58 -4.41
N HIS A 271 4.55 -5.61 -4.55
CA HIS A 271 4.85 -4.19 -4.73
C HIS A 271 4.66 -3.34 -3.47
N TYR A 272 4.37 -3.93 -2.30
CA TYR A 272 4.24 -3.21 -1.02
C TYR A 272 5.59 -3.01 -0.33
N GLY A 273 6.54 -2.37 -1.00
CA GLY A 273 7.86 -2.09 -0.43
C GLY A 273 8.52 -3.36 0.11
N ASP A 274 8.86 -3.34 1.39
CA ASP A 274 9.49 -4.43 2.14
C ASP A 274 8.50 -5.27 2.97
N ALA A 275 7.18 -5.12 2.77
CA ALA A 275 6.16 -5.79 3.58
C ALA A 275 6.37 -7.32 3.68
N GLU A 276 6.59 -7.99 2.54
CA GLU A 276 6.84 -9.45 2.52
C GLU A 276 8.11 -9.83 3.29
N ILE A 277 9.15 -9.00 3.23
CA ILE A 277 10.46 -9.26 3.84
C ILE A 277 10.37 -9.11 5.37
N ILE A 278 9.82 -8.00 5.85
CA ILE A 278 9.67 -7.74 7.28
C ILE A 278 8.68 -8.71 7.91
N PHE A 279 7.55 -8.98 7.26
CA PHE A 279 6.59 -9.96 7.73
C PHE A 279 7.18 -11.37 7.75
N GLY A 280 7.89 -11.78 6.69
CA GLY A 280 8.54 -13.09 6.62
C GLY A 280 9.54 -13.31 7.75
N ARG A 281 10.33 -12.28 8.04
CA ARG A 281 11.27 -12.26 9.18
C ARG A 281 10.57 -12.35 10.54
N PHE A 282 9.46 -11.62 10.73
CA PHE A 282 8.65 -11.75 11.93
C PHE A 282 8.09 -13.17 12.08
N ARG A 283 7.42 -13.70 11.05
CA ARG A 283 6.77 -15.01 11.09
C ARG A 283 7.77 -16.13 11.30
N SER A 284 8.95 -16.08 10.67
CA SER A 284 9.98 -17.12 10.82
C SER A 284 10.54 -17.23 12.25
N LEU A 285 10.48 -16.13 13.01
CA LEU A 285 10.91 -16.04 14.41
C LEU A 285 9.79 -16.30 15.42
N TYR A 286 8.53 -16.30 14.97
CA TYR A 286 7.38 -16.43 15.87
C TYR A 286 7.16 -17.89 16.31
N PRO A 287 7.01 -18.19 17.62
CA PRO A 287 6.89 -19.57 18.10
C PRO A 287 5.67 -20.31 17.54
N TYR A 288 4.57 -19.60 17.33
CA TYR A 288 3.32 -20.13 16.79
C TYR A 288 3.13 -19.77 15.32
N LYS A 289 4.21 -19.74 14.52
CA LYS A 289 4.16 -19.33 13.10
C LYS A 289 3.11 -20.08 12.24
N GLU A 290 2.76 -21.30 12.62
CA GLU A 290 1.73 -22.12 11.94
C GLU A 290 0.30 -21.62 12.21
N SER A 291 0.09 -20.84 13.27
CA SER A 291 -1.19 -20.17 13.55
C SER A 291 -1.40 -18.89 12.74
N ILE A 292 -0.37 -18.42 12.02
CA ILE A 292 -0.39 -17.18 11.26
C ILE A 292 -0.60 -17.51 9.79
N PHE A 293 -1.62 -16.89 9.18
CA PHE A 293 -1.96 -17.00 7.77
C PHE A 293 -1.46 -15.79 6.97
N ALA A 294 -0.79 -16.03 5.84
CA ALA A 294 -0.25 -14.99 4.99
C ALA A 294 -0.82 -15.03 3.56
N ALA A 295 -1.54 -13.98 3.19
CA ALA A 295 -1.97 -13.72 1.83
C ALA A 295 -1.02 -12.72 1.16
N THR A 296 -0.44 -13.06 0.01
CA THR A 296 0.35 -12.14 -0.81
C THR A 296 -0.18 -12.11 -2.25
N LYS A 297 0.27 -11.14 -3.07
CA LYS A 297 -0.23 -10.93 -4.43
C LYS A 297 0.84 -11.02 -5.51
N TYR A 298 0.54 -11.66 -6.64
CA TYR A 298 1.30 -11.53 -7.88
C TYR A 298 0.59 -10.52 -8.77
N CYS A 299 1.15 -9.32 -8.85
CA CYS A 299 0.57 -8.22 -9.58
C CYS A 299 1.30 -7.95 -10.88
N VAL A 300 0.60 -8.17 -11.99
CA VAL A 300 1.06 -7.81 -13.34
C VAL A 300 0.44 -6.48 -13.72
N PHE A 301 1.26 -5.43 -13.74
CA PHE A 301 0.86 -4.04 -14.08
C PHE A 301 1.28 -3.60 -15.48
N HIS A 302 2.08 -4.39 -16.17
CA HIS A 302 2.66 -4.07 -17.47
C HIS A 302 2.44 -5.23 -18.45
N PRO A 303 2.54 -5.00 -19.77
CA PRO A 303 2.55 -6.08 -20.75
C PRO A 303 3.64 -7.10 -20.41
N MET A 304 3.28 -8.39 -20.51
CA MET A 304 4.22 -9.48 -20.33
C MET A 304 3.85 -10.69 -21.19
N THR A 305 4.84 -11.48 -21.54
CA THR A 305 4.67 -12.83 -22.07
C THR A 305 4.62 -13.79 -20.90
N VAL A 306 3.48 -14.44 -20.71
CA VAL A 306 3.30 -15.43 -19.66
C VAL A 306 4.03 -16.71 -20.04
N SER A 307 4.85 -17.20 -19.11
CA SER A 307 5.50 -18.50 -19.22
C SER A 307 5.54 -19.18 -17.86
N ARG A 308 5.63 -20.50 -17.86
CA ARG A 308 5.77 -21.29 -16.63
C ARG A 308 6.98 -20.85 -15.80
N GLU A 309 8.09 -20.50 -16.47
CA GLU A 309 9.31 -20.05 -15.79
C GLU A 309 9.12 -18.67 -15.13
N ALA A 310 8.49 -17.71 -15.83
CA ALA A 310 8.20 -16.40 -15.23
C ALA A 310 7.32 -16.51 -13.98
N VAL A 311 6.29 -17.36 -14.02
CA VAL A 311 5.44 -17.66 -12.85
C VAL A 311 6.25 -18.33 -11.73
N ARG A 312 7.08 -19.32 -12.07
CA ARG A 312 7.94 -20.02 -11.10
C ARG A 312 8.92 -19.07 -10.40
N ILE A 313 9.53 -18.15 -11.14
CA ILE A 313 10.44 -17.12 -10.60
C ILE A 313 9.68 -16.22 -9.62
N ASN A 314 8.49 -15.72 -10.01
CA ASN A 314 7.67 -14.89 -9.14
C ASN A 314 7.34 -15.60 -7.83
N ILE A 315 6.85 -16.85 -7.90
CA ILE A 315 6.56 -17.68 -6.71
C ILE A 315 7.81 -17.85 -5.84
N SER A 316 8.96 -18.15 -6.45
CA SER A 316 10.23 -18.33 -5.73
C SER A 316 10.65 -17.08 -4.96
N GLN A 317 10.46 -15.90 -5.57
CA GLN A 317 10.78 -14.62 -4.95
C GLN A 317 9.94 -14.38 -3.69
N ARG A 318 8.65 -14.74 -3.69
CA ARG A 318 7.79 -14.52 -2.50
C ARG A 318 8.06 -15.55 -1.43
N CYS A 319 8.31 -16.81 -1.79
CA CYS A 319 8.80 -17.82 -0.85
C CYS A 319 10.06 -17.34 -0.14
N GLN A 320 11.02 -16.76 -0.89
CA GLN A 320 12.24 -16.18 -0.34
C GLN A 320 11.94 -14.99 0.61
N ARG A 321 11.14 -14.01 0.16
CA ARG A 321 10.81 -12.81 0.96
C ARG A 321 10.04 -13.16 2.23
N LEU A 322 9.05 -14.03 2.13
CA LEU A 322 8.25 -14.52 3.26
C LEU A 322 9.01 -15.51 4.15
N GLN A 323 10.17 -16.01 3.70
CA GLN A 323 10.94 -17.06 4.37
C GLN A 323 10.10 -18.31 4.63
N GLN A 324 9.35 -18.77 3.61
CA GLN A 324 8.47 -19.93 3.67
C GLN A 324 8.66 -20.81 2.42
N ASP A 325 8.54 -22.12 2.59
CA ASP A 325 8.57 -23.07 1.47
C ASP A 325 7.26 -23.07 0.65
N ARG A 326 6.16 -22.60 1.26
CA ARG A 326 4.83 -22.55 0.68
C ARG A 326 4.13 -21.23 1.02
N ILE A 327 3.44 -20.65 0.05
CA ILE A 327 2.60 -19.46 0.19
C ILE A 327 1.19 -19.91 0.60
N ASP A 328 0.61 -19.40 1.69
CA ASP A 328 -0.71 -19.84 2.15
C ASP A 328 -1.81 -19.46 1.15
N LEU A 329 -1.84 -18.19 0.71
CA LEU A 329 -2.74 -17.69 -0.32
C LEU A 329 -1.99 -16.76 -1.29
N LEU A 330 -1.98 -17.14 -2.57
CA LEU A 330 -1.44 -16.34 -3.67
C LEU A 330 -2.59 -15.70 -4.45
N GLN A 331 -2.71 -14.38 -4.35
CA GLN A 331 -3.74 -13.60 -5.04
C GLN A 331 -3.20 -13.03 -6.36
N PHE A 332 -3.82 -13.35 -7.49
CA PHE A 332 -3.36 -12.89 -8.78
C PHE A 332 -4.07 -11.61 -9.22
N HIS A 333 -3.30 -10.61 -9.66
CA HIS A 333 -3.81 -9.38 -10.26
C HIS A 333 -3.28 -9.25 -11.69
N TRP A 334 -4.20 -8.99 -12.62
CA TRP A 334 -3.89 -8.80 -14.03
C TRP A 334 -4.46 -7.46 -14.54
N GLN A 335 -3.59 -6.61 -15.06
CA GLN A 335 -3.95 -5.27 -15.52
C GLN A 335 -4.72 -5.29 -16.86
N ASN A 336 -4.24 -6.07 -17.85
CA ASN A 336 -4.73 -6.00 -19.22
C ASN A 336 -5.73 -7.11 -19.56
N TRP A 337 -7.02 -6.85 -19.36
CA TRP A 337 -8.07 -7.83 -19.66
C TRP A 337 -8.26 -8.16 -21.15
N ASN A 338 -7.74 -7.34 -22.07
CA ASN A 338 -7.73 -7.69 -23.49
C ASN A 338 -6.74 -8.83 -23.81
N ASP A 339 -5.87 -9.17 -22.86
CA ASP A 339 -4.90 -10.24 -22.97
C ASP A 339 -5.35 -11.45 -22.15
N ALA A 340 -5.77 -12.52 -22.83
CA ALA A 340 -6.26 -13.75 -22.22
C ALA A 340 -5.17 -14.58 -21.52
N GLN A 341 -3.89 -14.21 -21.61
CA GLN A 341 -2.77 -14.90 -20.95
C GLN A 341 -2.92 -15.00 -19.42
N TYR A 342 -3.81 -14.23 -18.80
CA TYR A 342 -4.13 -14.37 -17.37
C TYR A 342 -4.60 -15.80 -17.02
N LEU A 343 -5.28 -16.50 -17.93
CA LEU A 343 -5.71 -17.89 -17.75
C LEU A 343 -4.51 -18.83 -17.71
N ASP A 344 -3.53 -18.64 -18.60
CA ASP A 344 -2.30 -19.42 -18.62
C ASP A 344 -1.48 -19.16 -17.35
N ALA A 345 -1.41 -17.91 -16.90
CA ALA A 345 -0.71 -17.55 -15.67
C ALA A 345 -1.33 -18.25 -14.45
N LEU A 346 -2.66 -18.20 -14.33
CA LEU A 346 -3.40 -18.87 -13.26
C LEU A 346 -3.26 -20.39 -13.33
N ARG A 347 -3.25 -20.98 -14.54
CA ARG A 347 -2.98 -22.41 -14.72
C ARG A 347 -1.58 -22.76 -14.24
N PHE A 348 -0.54 -22.03 -14.64
CA PHE A 348 0.82 -22.28 -14.17
C PHE A 348 0.97 -22.07 -12.66
N ILE A 349 0.26 -21.09 -12.07
CA ILE A 349 0.18 -20.91 -10.62
C ILE A 349 -0.41 -22.16 -9.96
N SER A 350 -1.50 -22.72 -10.51
CA SER A 350 -2.17 -23.91 -9.97
C SER A 350 -1.34 -25.19 -10.05
N GLU A 351 -0.38 -25.25 -10.97
CA GLU A 351 0.52 -26.39 -11.14
C GLU A 351 1.70 -26.36 -10.15
N ASP A 352 2.00 -25.19 -9.54
CA ASP A 352 3.11 -25.04 -8.59
C ASP A 352 2.66 -25.37 -7.15
N LYS A 353 3.16 -26.49 -6.63
CA LYS A 353 2.81 -27.01 -5.30
C LYS A 353 3.19 -26.09 -4.14
N ARG A 354 4.03 -25.08 -4.36
CA ARG A 354 4.38 -24.07 -3.36
C ARG A 354 3.26 -23.05 -3.15
N VAL A 355 2.19 -23.09 -3.96
CA VAL A 355 1.00 -22.26 -3.76
C VAL A 355 -0.05 -23.07 -3.00
N GLY A 356 -0.48 -22.54 -1.86
CA GLY A 356 -1.49 -23.12 -0.98
C GLY A 356 -2.89 -23.04 -1.58
N MET A 357 -3.37 -21.80 -1.67
CA MET A 357 -4.64 -21.42 -2.29
C MET A 357 -4.40 -20.32 -3.32
N ILE A 358 -5.27 -20.27 -4.32
CA ILE A 358 -5.27 -19.22 -5.35
C ILE A 358 -6.43 -18.28 -5.06
N GLY A 359 -6.11 -17.00 -4.97
CA GLY A 359 -7.09 -15.92 -5.00
C GLY A 359 -6.92 -15.08 -6.26
N LEU A 360 -7.91 -14.23 -6.51
CA LEU A 360 -7.84 -13.14 -7.47
C LEU A 360 -7.81 -11.81 -6.72
N CYS A 361 -7.35 -10.76 -7.37
CA CYS A 361 -7.37 -9.40 -6.85
C CYS A 361 -7.82 -8.44 -7.96
N ASN A 362 -8.91 -7.74 -7.70
CA ASN A 362 -9.57 -6.81 -8.62
C ASN A 362 -10.00 -7.46 -9.94
N PHE A 363 -10.38 -8.74 -9.94
CA PHE A 363 -11.06 -9.34 -11.10
C PHE A 363 -12.54 -8.91 -11.09
N ASP A 364 -13.07 -8.55 -12.27
CA ASP A 364 -14.52 -8.36 -12.43
C ASP A 364 -15.25 -9.71 -12.47
N THR A 365 -16.58 -9.65 -12.54
CA THR A 365 -17.42 -10.85 -12.51
C THR A 365 -17.16 -11.73 -13.73
N GLU A 366 -17.05 -11.15 -14.93
CA GLU A 366 -16.83 -11.89 -16.19
C GLU A 366 -15.51 -12.69 -16.16
N HIS A 367 -14.41 -12.06 -15.74
CA HIS A 367 -13.10 -12.71 -15.69
C HIS A 367 -12.99 -13.73 -14.56
N LEU A 368 -13.71 -13.52 -13.44
CA LEU A 368 -13.86 -14.54 -12.39
C LEU A 368 -14.59 -15.77 -12.94
N GLU A 369 -15.77 -15.59 -13.55
CA GLU A 369 -16.55 -16.68 -14.15
C GLU A 369 -15.72 -17.46 -15.18
N LYS A 370 -15.08 -16.74 -16.11
CA LYS A 370 -14.22 -17.35 -17.13
C LYS A 370 -13.06 -18.16 -16.54
N THR A 371 -12.49 -17.71 -15.41
CA THR A 371 -11.46 -18.47 -14.68
C THR A 371 -12.03 -19.78 -14.12
N ILE A 372 -13.23 -19.73 -13.55
CA ILE A 372 -13.93 -20.89 -12.99
C ILE A 372 -14.35 -21.89 -14.08
N GLU A 373 -14.87 -21.41 -15.22
CA GLU A 373 -15.21 -22.23 -16.39
C GLU A 373 -14.00 -23.00 -16.94
N ASN A 374 -12.81 -22.39 -16.85
CA ASN A 374 -11.54 -23.03 -17.19
C ASN A 374 -11.02 -24.00 -16.11
N LYS A 375 -11.84 -24.30 -15.09
CA LYS A 375 -11.57 -25.28 -14.01
C LYS A 375 -10.35 -24.93 -13.15
N ILE A 376 -10.00 -23.66 -13.08
CA ILE A 376 -8.92 -23.18 -12.21
C ILE A 376 -9.52 -23.02 -10.80
N PRO A 377 -8.93 -23.64 -9.76
CA PRO A 377 -9.48 -23.58 -8.42
C PRO A 377 -9.22 -22.21 -7.78
N ILE A 378 -10.28 -21.40 -7.67
CA ILE A 378 -10.23 -20.07 -7.04
C ILE A 378 -10.93 -20.11 -5.68
N TYR A 379 -10.26 -19.60 -4.66
CA TYR A 379 -10.76 -19.56 -3.28
C TYR A 379 -11.29 -18.18 -2.90
N THR A 380 -10.63 -17.12 -3.36
CA THR A 380 -10.98 -15.75 -3.01
C THR A 380 -10.95 -14.81 -4.21
N ASN A 381 -11.70 -13.71 -4.15
CA ASN A 381 -11.45 -12.52 -4.98
C ASN A 381 -11.36 -11.29 -4.06
N GLN A 382 -10.25 -10.57 -4.12
CA GLN A 382 -10.04 -9.37 -3.33
C GLN A 382 -10.58 -8.15 -4.08
N VAL A 383 -11.60 -7.48 -3.53
CA VAL A 383 -12.29 -6.36 -4.20
C VAL A 383 -12.59 -5.22 -3.24
N GLN A 384 -12.80 -4.02 -3.78
CA GLN A 384 -13.27 -2.88 -2.99
C GLN A 384 -14.73 -3.10 -2.60
N PHE A 385 -15.07 -3.01 -1.31
CA PHE A 385 -16.46 -3.09 -0.84
C PHE A 385 -16.67 -2.25 0.41
N SER A 386 -17.62 -1.32 0.37
CA SER A 386 -18.04 -0.50 1.52
C SER A 386 -19.47 -0.02 1.32
N LEU A 387 -20.01 0.73 2.30
CA LEU A 387 -21.26 1.47 2.15
C LEU A 387 -21.25 2.49 0.99
N ILE A 388 -20.06 2.94 0.58
CA ILE A 388 -19.86 3.91 -0.51
C ILE A 388 -19.64 3.23 -1.85
N ASP A 389 -19.15 1.99 -1.84
CA ASP A 389 -18.93 1.19 -3.04
C ASP A 389 -19.54 -0.18 -2.85
N SER A 390 -20.82 -0.32 -3.22
CA SER A 390 -21.58 -1.56 -3.13
C SER A 390 -21.65 -2.32 -4.46
N ARG A 391 -20.77 -2.01 -5.43
CA ARG A 391 -20.74 -2.72 -6.73
C ARG A 391 -20.65 -4.25 -6.61
N PRO A 392 -19.95 -4.84 -5.61
CA PRO A 392 -19.97 -6.28 -5.42
C PRO A 392 -21.36 -6.91 -5.22
N THR A 393 -22.36 -6.13 -4.78
CA THR A 393 -23.74 -6.60 -4.56
C THR A 393 -24.54 -6.79 -5.85
N VAL A 394 -24.06 -6.30 -6.99
CA VAL A 394 -24.82 -6.32 -8.25
C VAL A 394 -24.73 -7.67 -8.97
N LYS A 395 -23.50 -8.22 -9.13
CA LYS A 395 -23.26 -9.52 -9.80
C LYS A 395 -22.25 -10.39 -9.07
N MET A 396 -21.10 -9.82 -8.71
CA MET A 396 -19.96 -10.52 -8.08
C MET A 396 -20.36 -11.39 -6.89
N GLY A 397 -21.21 -10.89 -5.99
CA GLY A 397 -21.65 -11.60 -4.79
C GLY A 397 -22.42 -12.88 -5.09
N GLU A 398 -23.27 -12.87 -6.11
CA GLU A 398 -24.04 -14.05 -6.54
C GLU A 398 -23.11 -15.13 -7.09
N ILE A 399 -22.21 -14.77 -8.00
CA ILE A 399 -21.20 -15.70 -8.56
C ILE A 399 -20.30 -16.27 -7.47
N CYS A 400 -19.85 -15.43 -6.53
CA CYS A 400 -19.05 -15.89 -5.40
C CYS A 400 -19.81 -16.92 -4.55
N ALA A 401 -21.10 -16.68 -4.27
CA ALA A 401 -21.93 -17.61 -3.53
C ALA A 401 -22.15 -18.94 -4.28
N GLN A 402 -22.44 -18.87 -5.58
CA GLN A 402 -22.67 -20.05 -6.43
C GLN A 402 -21.43 -20.96 -6.53
N HIS A 403 -20.23 -20.39 -6.54
CA HIS A 403 -18.97 -21.12 -6.74
C HIS A 403 -18.12 -21.28 -5.46
N ASN A 404 -18.67 -20.94 -4.29
CA ASN A 404 -17.97 -20.98 -3.00
C ASN A 404 -16.64 -20.20 -3.00
N VAL A 405 -16.61 -19.08 -3.72
CA VAL A 405 -15.51 -18.10 -3.68
C VAL A 405 -15.84 -17.08 -2.59
N ARG A 406 -14.85 -16.70 -1.78
CA ARG A 406 -15.02 -15.68 -0.72
C ARG A 406 -14.43 -14.34 -1.13
N LEU A 407 -15.15 -13.26 -0.87
CA LEU A 407 -14.60 -11.92 -1.02
C LEU A 407 -13.68 -11.59 0.16
N LEU A 408 -12.48 -11.12 -0.16
CA LEU A 408 -11.62 -10.40 0.79
C LEU A 408 -11.75 -8.91 0.46
N THR A 409 -12.35 -8.14 1.35
CA THR A 409 -12.77 -6.78 0.99
C THR A 409 -11.78 -5.75 1.49
N TYR A 410 -11.37 -4.80 0.65
CA TYR A 410 -10.59 -3.64 1.09
C TYR A 410 -11.39 -2.35 0.88
N GLY A 411 -10.90 -1.25 1.47
CA GLY A 411 -11.57 0.04 1.34
C GLY A 411 -12.87 0.15 2.12
N THR A 412 -13.19 -0.84 2.97
CA THR A 412 -14.36 -0.90 3.85
C THR A 412 -14.57 0.37 4.66
N LEU A 413 -13.49 0.97 5.15
CA LEU A 413 -13.51 2.22 5.92
C LEU A 413 -13.39 3.49 5.09
N CYS A 414 -13.42 3.38 3.75
CA CYS A 414 -13.38 4.51 2.81
C CYS A 414 -12.20 5.45 3.09
N GLY A 415 -10.96 4.92 3.21
CA GLY A 415 -9.79 5.75 3.54
C GLY A 415 -9.80 6.35 4.95
N GLY A 416 -10.63 5.81 5.85
CA GLY A 416 -10.87 6.33 7.20
C GLY A 416 -11.89 7.47 7.24
N PHE A 417 -12.68 7.68 6.19
CA PHE A 417 -13.79 8.63 6.19
C PHE A 417 -14.99 8.14 7.01
N LEU A 418 -15.21 6.83 7.09
CA LEU A 418 -16.28 6.22 7.90
C LEU A 418 -15.87 6.15 9.38
N ALA A 419 -15.67 7.32 9.99
CA ALA A 419 -15.24 7.48 11.38
C ALA A 419 -15.77 8.78 11.99
N HIS A 420 -15.95 8.81 13.31
CA HIS A 420 -16.53 9.94 14.04
C HIS A 420 -15.82 11.28 13.77
N LYS A 421 -14.50 11.27 13.56
CA LYS A 421 -13.70 12.48 13.29
C LYS A 421 -14.15 13.31 12.07
N TRP A 422 -14.91 12.70 11.15
CA TRP A 422 -15.41 13.35 9.93
C TRP A 422 -16.84 13.86 10.04
N MET A 423 -17.53 13.60 11.16
CA MET A 423 -18.86 14.13 11.39
C MET A 423 -18.84 15.66 11.49
N ASN A 424 -19.84 16.29 10.87
CA ASN A 424 -20.04 17.74 10.88
C ASN A 424 -18.84 18.54 10.39
N LYS A 425 -18.01 17.92 9.52
CA LYS A 425 -16.89 18.58 8.86
C LYS A 425 -17.31 19.06 7.46
N PRO A 426 -16.80 20.22 7.00
CA PRO A 426 -16.93 20.59 5.59
C PRO A 426 -16.21 19.58 4.69
N GLU A 427 -16.55 19.57 3.39
CA GLU A 427 -15.83 18.75 2.40
C GLU A 427 -14.34 19.10 2.45
N PRO A 428 -13.44 18.14 2.66
CA PRO A 428 -12.02 18.43 2.80
C PRO A 428 -11.41 18.87 1.47
N ASP A 429 -10.43 19.77 1.54
CA ASP A 429 -9.55 19.99 0.39
C ASP A 429 -8.64 18.75 0.22
N ILE A 430 -8.95 17.94 -0.78
CA ILE A 430 -8.23 16.70 -1.06
C ILE A 430 -6.76 16.90 -1.47
N TYR A 431 -6.41 18.12 -1.87
CA TYR A 431 -5.05 18.47 -2.24
C TYR A 431 -4.26 19.11 -1.10
N ASP A 432 -4.86 19.24 0.09
CA ASP A 432 -4.16 19.64 1.30
C ASP A 432 -3.03 18.67 1.67
N LYS A 433 -2.00 19.18 2.35
CA LYS A 433 -0.82 18.41 2.76
C LYS A 433 -1.16 17.30 3.76
N SER A 434 -2.16 17.48 4.61
CA SER A 434 -2.60 16.49 5.60
C SER A 434 -3.41 15.34 4.98
N THR A 435 -3.93 15.52 3.76
CA THR A 435 -4.69 14.50 3.06
C THR A 435 -3.77 13.39 2.55
N THR A 436 -4.09 12.15 2.94
CA THR A 436 -3.35 10.96 2.51
C THR A 436 -3.73 10.52 1.09
N PRO A 437 -2.88 9.75 0.38
CA PRO A 437 -3.21 9.22 -0.94
C PRO A 437 -4.53 8.42 -0.99
N SER A 438 -4.81 7.60 0.02
CA SER A 438 -6.08 6.86 0.11
C SER A 438 -7.27 7.79 0.27
N GLN A 439 -7.18 8.82 1.13
CA GLN A 439 -8.28 9.78 1.28
C GLN A 439 -8.60 10.49 -0.04
N ARG A 440 -7.59 10.85 -0.84
CA ARG A 440 -7.82 11.37 -2.20
C ARG A 440 -8.63 10.41 -3.06
N LYS A 441 -8.22 9.13 -3.11
CA LYS A 441 -8.93 8.08 -3.87
C LYS A 441 -10.39 7.95 -3.42
N TYR A 442 -10.60 7.76 -2.12
CA TYR A 442 -11.92 7.46 -1.56
C TYR A 442 -12.86 8.67 -1.55
N HIS A 443 -12.31 9.89 -1.52
CA HIS A 443 -13.11 11.09 -1.73
C HIS A 443 -13.73 11.12 -3.14
N GLY A 444 -12.99 10.70 -4.17
CA GLY A 444 -13.53 10.49 -5.51
C GLY A 444 -14.73 9.53 -5.52
N MET A 445 -14.64 8.42 -4.78
CA MET A 445 -15.75 7.48 -4.60
C MET A 445 -16.97 8.14 -3.92
N ILE A 446 -16.77 8.92 -2.86
CA ILE A 446 -17.85 9.64 -2.17
C ILE A 446 -18.58 10.59 -3.13
N ARG A 447 -17.82 11.32 -3.96
CA ARG A 447 -18.41 12.23 -4.97
C ARG A 447 -19.24 11.49 -6.01
N SER A 448 -18.73 10.37 -6.53
CA SER A 448 -19.47 9.52 -7.47
C SER A 448 -20.72 8.89 -6.83
N TRP A 449 -20.63 8.51 -5.55
CA TRP A 449 -21.71 7.85 -4.81
C TRP A 449 -22.87 8.78 -4.48
N GLY A 450 -22.60 10.04 -4.09
CA GLY A 450 -23.68 10.96 -3.73
C GLY A 450 -23.25 12.32 -3.18
N GLY A 451 -21.93 12.56 -3.10
CA GLY A 451 -21.37 13.81 -2.61
C GLY A 451 -21.29 13.89 -1.09
N TRP A 452 -20.56 14.91 -0.61
CA TRP A 452 -20.23 15.07 0.80
C TRP A 452 -21.45 15.30 1.70
N GLN A 453 -22.48 16.01 1.21
CA GLN A 453 -23.70 16.26 1.98
C GLN A 453 -24.45 14.96 2.32
N LEU A 454 -24.64 14.08 1.33
CA LEU A 454 -25.27 12.78 1.57
C LEU A 454 -24.37 11.90 2.46
N PHE A 455 -23.06 11.97 2.27
CA PHE A 455 -22.09 11.28 3.11
C PHE A 455 -22.18 11.69 4.59
N GLN A 456 -22.38 12.98 4.89
CA GLN A 456 -22.65 13.42 6.25
C GLN A 456 -23.96 12.82 6.80
N GLY A 457 -25.02 12.74 5.99
CA GLY A 457 -26.26 12.06 6.37
C GLY A 457 -26.05 10.57 6.72
N LEU A 458 -25.19 9.89 5.97
CA LEU A 458 -24.76 8.52 6.27
C LEU A 458 -24.02 8.47 7.61
N LEU A 459 -23.04 9.35 7.86
CA LEU A 459 -22.30 9.36 9.12
C LEU A 459 -23.20 9.57 10.34
N HIS A 460 -24.23 10.43 10.25
CA HIS A 460 -25.20 10.62 11.33
C HIS A 460 -26.00 9.34 11.61
N THR A 461 -26.44 8.66 10.54
CA THR A 461 -27.18 7.40 10.64
C THR A 461 -26.32 6.31 11.28
N LEU A 462 -25.08 6.14 10.80
CA LEU A 462 -24.14 5.20 11.37
C LEU A 462 -23.78 5.53 12.81
N ASN A 463 -23.71 6.81 13.18
CA ASN A 463 -23.44 7.22 14.56
C ASN A 463 -24.60 6.88 15.52
N ALA A 464 -25.86 7.00 15.07
CA ALA A 464 -27.01 6.61 15.87
C ALA A 464 -27.02 5.10 16.14
N ILE A 465 -26.73 4.30 15.11
CA ILE A 465 -26.59 2.84 15.23
C ILE A 465 -25.39 2.49 16.13
N ALA A 466 -24.27 3.18 15.94
CA ALA A 466 -23.07 3.00 16.75
C ALA A 466 -23.35 3.24 18.24
N ALA A 467 -24.11 4.30 18.58
CA ALA A 467 -24.51 4.59 19.95
C ALA A 467 -25.49 3.54 20.53
N LYS A 468 -26.40 2.99 19.70
CA LYS A 468 -27.33 1.92 20.09
C LYS A 468 -26.59 0.63 20.50
N HIS A 469 -25.50 0.30 19.82
CA HIS A 469 -24.74 -0.95 20.02
C HIS A 469 -23.45 -0.78 20.83
N ASP A 470 -23.15 0.43 21.34
CA ASP A 470 -21.92 0.78 22.06
C ASP A 470 -20.63 0.46 21.27
N VAL A 471 -20.60 0.87 20.00
CA VAL A 471 -19.47 0.66 19.08
C VAL A 471 -19.15 1.94 18.29
N SER A 472 -18.16 1.90 17.40
CA SER A 472 -17.82 3.06 16.56
C SER A 472 -18.51 3.02 15.19
N ILE A 473 -18.57 4.17 14.50
CA ILE A 473 -19.03 4.25 13.09
C ILE A 473 -18.27 3.26 12.20
N SER A 474 -16.96 3.09 12.45
CA SER A 474 -16.12 2.16 11.69
C SER A 474 -16.52 0.71 11.94
N ASN A 475 -16.98 0.37 13.15
CA ASN A 475 -17.52 -0.96 13.45
C ASN A 475 -18.84 -1.22 12.72
N VAL A 476 -19.75 -0.25 12.71
CA VAL A 476 -21.03 -0.37 11.98
C VAL A 476 -20.79 -0.60 10.48
N ALA A 477 -19.92 0.21 9.87
CA ALA A 477 -19.54 0.06 8.47
C ALA A 477 -18.88 -1.29 8.17
N THR A 478 -18.01 -1.76 9.07
CA THR A 478 -17.36 -3.06 8.95
C THR A 478 -18.35 -4.21 9.06
N ARG A 479 -19.25 -4.16 10.05
CA ARG A 479 -20.28 -5.17 10.30
C ARG A 479 -21.21 -5.32 9.11
N TRP A 480 -21.67 -4.20 8.55
CA TRP A 480 -22.50 -4.19 7.34
C TRP A 480 -21.86 -4.96 6.17
N VAL A 481 -20.55 -4.79 5.93
CA VAL A 481 -19.85 -5.56 4.88
C VAL A 481 -19.69 -7.03 5.26
N LEU A 482 -19.38 -7.33 6.52
CA LEU A 482 -19.22 -8.70 7.00
C LEU A 482 -20.53 -9.50 7.02
N ASP A 483 -21.70 -8.87 7.04
CA ASP A 483 -22.99 -9.59 7.07
C ASP A 483 -23.37 -10.20 5.72
N PHE A 484 -22.69 -9.83 4.63
CA PHE A 484 -22.88 -10.49 3.35
C PHE A 484 -22.29 -11.91 3.37
N PRO A 485 -23.07 -12.95 2.99
CA PRO A 485 -22.65 -14.35 3.15
C PRO A 485 -21.45 -14.72 2.28
N TYR A 486 -21.22 -14.02 1.16
CA TYR A 486 -20.07 -14.23 0.27
C TYR A 486 -18.82 -13.47 0.73
N VAL A 487 -18.88 -12.64 1.78
CA VAL A 487 -17.70 -11.96 2.34
C VAL A 487 -17.01 -12.85 3.37
N GLY A 488 -15.79 -13.27 3.06
CA GLY A 488 -14.95 -14.03 3.99
C GLY A 488 -14.38 -13.13 5.09
N ALA A 489 -13.69 -12.07 4.68
CA ALA A 489 -13.05 -11.14 5.60
C ALA A 489 -12.99 -9.70 5.06
N VAL A 490 -12.84 -8.75 5.98
CA VAL A 490 -12.44 -7.37 5.69
C VAL A 490 -10.92 -7.21 5.90
N ILE A 491 -10.27 -6.44 5.05
CA ILE A 491 -8.86 -6.11 5.14
C ILE A 491 -8.75 -4.70 5.75
N VAL A 492 -8.26 -4.63 6.98
CA VAL A 492 -8.05 -3.36 7.70
C VAL A 492 -6.57 -2.99 7.64
N GLY A 493 -6.30 -1.79 7.15
CA GLY A 493 -4.93 -1.29 7.01
C GLY A 493 -4.23 -1.13 8.36
N ALA A 494 -3.02 -1.65 8.47
CA ALA A 494 -2.16 -1.51 9.64
C ALA A 494 -0.88 -0.74 9.31
N ARG A 495 -0.64 0.37 10.03
CA ARG A 495 0.61 1.13 9.96
C ARG A 495 1.60 0.57 10.98
N MET A 496 2.24 -0.54 10.61
CA MET A 496 3.17 -1.24 11.50
C MET A 496 4.28 -0.31 12.01
N GLY A 497 4.45 -0.30 13.32
CA GLY A 497 5.34 0.58 14.08
C GLY A 497 4.87 2.03 14.23
N ILE A 498 3.68 2.42 13.78
CA ILE A 498 3.25 3.83 13.75
C ILE A 498 1.97 4.04 14.57
N SER A 499 0.91 3.31 14.26
CA SER A 499 -0.39 3.45 14.93
C SER A 499 -1.09 2.10 15.06
N GLU A 500 -1.93 1.97 16.08
CA GLU A 500 -2.65 0.73 16.41
C GLU A 500 -4.11 1.04 16.73
N HIS A 501 -5.03 0.23 16.17
CA HIS A 501 -6.48 0.32 16.38
C HIS A 501 -7.08 -1.09 16.61
N THR A 502 -6.31 -1.99 17.23
CA THR A 502 -6.61 -3.42 17.32
C THR A 502 -7.89 -3.71 18.08
N GLU A 503 -8.06 -3.15 19.28
CA GLU A 503 -9.29 -3.35 20.07
C GLU A 503 -10.53 -2.73 19.41
N GLU A 504 -10.41 -1.51 18.88
CA GLU A 504 -11.51 -0.85 18.17
C GLU A 504 -11.98 -1.69 16.99
N ASN A 505 -11.07 -2.19 16.15
CA ASN A 505 -11.42 -3.02 15.00
C ASN A 505 -12.10 -4.36 15.41
N LEU A 506 -11.68 -4.97 16.53
CA LEU A 506 -12.31 -6.21 17.05
C LEU A 506 -13.70 -5.97 17.64
N ALA A 507 -14.04 -4.73 18.00
CA ALA A 507 -15.39 -4.35 18.42
C ALA A 507 -16.43 -4.39 17.28
N ALA A 508 -16.02 -4.72 16.05
CA ALA A 508 -16.95 -5.05 14.97
C ALA A 508 -17.62 -6.43 15.15
N PHE A 509 -17.19 -7.23 16.13
CA PHE A 509 -17.72 -8.55 16.44
C PHE A 509 -18.53 -8.56 17.73
N GLY A 510 -19.34 -9.60 17.92
CA GLY A 510 -20.11 -9.83 19.16
C GLY A 510 -21.46 -9.12 19.23
N TRP A 511 -21.88 -8.47 18.14
CA TRP A 511 -23.17 -7.83 17.96
C TRP A 511 -23.59 -7.93 16.49
N SER A 512 -24.84 -7.59 16.18
CA SER A 512 -25.41 -7.66 14.83
C SER A 512 -26.30 -6.47 14.54
N LEU A 513 -26.32 -6.03 13.28
CA LEU A 513 -27.30 -5.06 12.80
C LEU A 513 -28.69 -5.70 12.78
N ASP A 514 -29.66 -5.06 13.43
CA ASP A 514 -31.04 -5.51 13.34
C ASP A 514 -31.76 -4.96 12.10
N SER A 515 -33.02 -5.35 11.92
CA SER A 515 -33.81 -4.93 10.75
C SER A 515 -34.04 -3.42 10.68
N GLU A 516 -34.09 -2.73 11.83
CA GLU A 516 -34.24 -1.27 11.87
C GLU A 516 -32.93 -0.60 11.45
N ASP A 517 -31.79 -1.07 11.98
CA ASP A 517 -30.47 -0.55 11.60
C ASP A 517 -30.22 -0.69 10.09
N LEU A 518 -30.56 -1.84 9.52
CA LEU A 518 -30.43 -2.10 8.09
C LEU A 518 -31.37 -1.22 7.25
N ALA A 519 -32.62 -1.03 7.70
CA ALA A 519 -33.56 -0.14 7.04
C ALA A 519 -33.09 1.32 7.09
N ASP A 520 -32.49 1.76 8.20
CA ASP A 520 -31.93 3.10 8.39
C ASP A 520 -30.79 3.37 7.42
N ILE A 521 -29.84 2.43 7.33
CA ILE A 521 -28.75 2.48 6.36
C ILE A 521 -29.33 2.53 4.94
N GLU A 522 -30.24 1.63 4.59
CA GLU A 522 -30.82 1.55 3.25
C GLU A 522 -31.56 2.83 2.85
N ARG A 523 -32.26 3.50 3.79
CA ARG A 523 -32.91 4.80 3.53
C ARG A 523 -31.94 5.89 3.08
N VAL A 524 -30.69 5.83 3.51
CA VAL A 524 -29.63 6.73 3.03
C VAL A 524 -29.05 6.23 1.72
N LEU A 525 -28.72 4.94 1.64
CA LEU A 525 -28.13 4.32 0.45
C LEU A 525 -29.04 4.46 -0.79
N ALA A 526 -30.35 4.37 -0.64
CA ALA A 526 -31.32 4.53 -1.72
C ALA A 526 -31.38 5.96 -2.32
N LYS A 527 -30.84 6.97 -1.60
CA LYS A 527 -30.71 8.34 -2.11
C LYS A 527 -29.41 8.57 -2.88
N SER A 528 -28.52 7.58 -2.89
CA SER A 528 -27.23 7.63 -3.55
C SER A 528 -27.30 7.05 -4.97
N LYS A 529 -26.23 7.21 -5.72
CA LYS A 529 -26.02 6.65 -7.06
C LYS A 529 -25.36 5.27 -7.02
N ARG A 530 -25.46 4.54 -5.91
CA ARG A 530 -24.72 3.27 -5.71
C ARG A 530 -25.00 2.23 -6.80
N MET A 531 -26.20 2.21 -7.38
CA MET A 531 -26.54 1.31 -8.48
C MET A 531 -25.94 1.81 -9.80
N ASP A 532 -26.04 3.10 -10.09
CA ASP A 532 -25.45 3.74 -11.27
C ASP A 532 -23.92 3.64 -11.27
N MET A 533 -23.27 3.51 -10.11
CA MET A 533 -21.81 3.33 -10.02
C MET A 533 -21.35 2.07 -10.75
N PHE A 534 -22.15 1.00 -10.77
CA PHE A 534 -21.82 -0.20 -11.55
C PHE A 534 -21.85 0.09 -13.05
N GLU A 535 -22.82 0.86 -13.52
CA GLU A 535 -22.92 1.21 -14.95
C GLU A 535 -21.86 2.24 -15.38
N THR A 536 -21.61 3.24 -14.53
CA THR A 536 -20.73 4.38 -14.85
C THR A 536 -19.25 4.07 -14.60
N MET A 537 -18.92 3.38 -13.51
CA MET A 537 -17.54 3.00 -13.17
C MET A 537 -17.18 1.59 -13.63
N GLY A 538 -18.17 0.80 -14.06
CA GLY A 538 -18.07 -0.64 -14.32
C GLY A 538 -17.92 -1.46 -13.05
N ASP A 539 -17.76 -2.76 -13.26
CA ASP A 539 -17.64 -3.77 -12.22
C ASP A 539 -16.35 -3.62 -11.38
N CYS A 540 -16.22 -4.46 -10.36
CA CYS A 540 -15.14 -4.52 -9.39
C CYS A 540 -13.76 -4.47 -10.06
N GLY A 541 -12.88 -3.62 -9.53
CA GLY A 541 -11.50 -3.50 -9.98
C GLY A 541 -11.30 -2.58 -11.18
N ARG A 542 -12.34 -2.14 -11.89
CA ARG A 542 -12.18 -1.23 -13.04
C ARG A 542 -11.55 0.11 -12.67
N GLU A 543 -11.68 0.54 -11.42
CA GLU A 543 -11.02 1.74 -10.88
C GLU A 543 -9.48 1.68 -10.87
N TYR A 544 -8.88 0.53 -11.18
CA TYR A 544 -7.44 0.35 -11.33
C TYR A 544 -6.98 0.23 -12.79
N ARG A 545 -7.88 0.42 -13.76
CA ARG A 545 -7.67 0.09 -15.18
C ARG A 545 -7.82 1.28 -16.14
N LEU A 546 -7.67 2.49 -15.60
CA LEU A 546 -7.74 3.75 -16.37
C LEU A 546 -6.45 4.02 -17.16
#